data_AF-A0A2T4TMM1-F1
#
_entry.id   AF-A0A2T4TMM1-F1
#
_cell.length_a   1.000
_cell.length_b   1.000
_cell.length_c   1.000
_cell.angle_alpha   90.00
_cell.angle_beta   90.00
_cell.angle_gamma   90.00
#
_symmetry.space_group_name_H-M   'P 1'
#
loop_
_entity.id
_entity.type
_entity.pdbx_description
1 polymer ?
#
loop_
_entity_poly.entity_id
_entity_poly.type
_entity_poly.pdbx_seq_one_letter_code
_entity_poly.pdbx_strand_id
1 'polypeptide(L)'
;MAQLTVTSTGCLDVYVNECNVSNTLISLNRHAPSDVPITRTFDISHLLRSDSNTIALWYAPSYPHIEHHQVAVVYSGKDRQGRNFAHLSDESWLCRPANRTLDFCGSEAQDGYTDSAPWNATSVHIALWQGAKKGRGHTEYGKIPRDAPAGQERAIRIRTPKYFDLVGDSIYYEFGEPFYGFLRATLRDCKKGEVIHFGNFEYICNGKTDEQAFPKFARFFGKRILVYGDKWFKREQIQRLEIVEVTIVNDSETNY
;
A
#
# COMPACT_ATOMS: atom_id res chain seq x y z
N MET A 1 14.72 -18.21 -14.60
CA MET A 1 14.49 -16.77 -14.42
C MET A 1 13.05 -16.47 -14.78
N ALA A 2 12.36 -15.75 -13.92
CA ALA A 2 10.97 -15.36 -14.08
C ALA A 2 10.78 -13.93 -13.57
N GLN A 3 10.09 -13.11 -14.36
CA GLN A 3 9.93 -11.69 -14.16
C GLN A 3 8.45 -11.34 -14.04
N LEU A 4 8.17 -10.30 -13.26
CA LEU A 4 6.86 -9.71 -13.13
C LEU A 4 6.96 -8.22 -13.49
N THR A 5 6.38 -7.85 -14.64
CA THR A 5 6.27 -6.45 -15.06
C THR A 5 4.87 -5.95 -14.72
N VAL A 6 4.77 -4.82 -14.01
CA VAL A 6 3.50 -4.19 -13.64
C VAL A 6 3.49 -2.75 -14.13
N THR A 7 2.40 -2.34 -14.78
CA THR A 7 2.19 -0.99 -15.31
C THR A 7 0.88 -0.42 -14.79
N SER A 8 0.88 0.84 -14.30
CA SER A 8 -0.33 1.50 -13.81
C SER A 8 -0.22 3.03 -13.78
N THR A 9 -1.38 3.70 -13.71
CA THR A 9 -1.54 5.14 -13.46
C THR A 9 -1.71 5.49 -11.97
N GLY A 10 -1.77 4.49 -11.08
CA GLY A 10 -1.99 4.65 -9.63
C GLY A 10 -0.83 4.20 -8.74
N CYS A 11 -1.13 4.07 -7.46
CA CYS A 11 -0.24 3.48 -6.45
C CYS A 11 -0.47 1.96 -6.39
N LEU A 12 0.61 1.19 -6.27
CA LEU A 12 0.55 -0.28 -6.21
C LEU A 12 1.47 -0.84 -5.13
N ASP A 13 1.05 -1.98 -4.58
CA ASP A 13 1.91 -2.85 -3.79
C ASP A 13 1.70 -4.32 -4.17
N VAL A 14 2.77 -5.02 -4.53
CA VAL A 14 2.71 -6.26 -5.31
C VAL A 14 3.20 -7.45 -4.48
N TYR A 15 2.49 -8.57 -4.57
CA TYR A 15 2.73 -9.79 -3.80
C TYR A 15 2.82 -11.03 -4.70
N VAL A 16 3.72 -11.94 -4.36
CA VAL A 16 3.79 -13.29 -4.92
C VAL A 16 3.86 -14.28 -3.75
N ASN A 17 2.90 -15.20 -3.69
CA ASN A 17 2.82 -16.23 -2.65
C ASN A 17 2.93 -15.66 -1.22
N GLU A 18 2.08 -14.67 -0.91
CA GLU A 18 2.01 -13.94 0.36
C GLU A 18 3.22 -13.02 0.67
N CYS A 19 4.36 -13.21 0.01
CA CYS A 19 5.53 -12.33 0.10
C CYS A 19 5.35 -11.05 -0.72
N ASN A 20 5.72 -9.90 -0.15
CA ASN A 20 5.83 -8.65 -0.92
C ASN A 20 7.02 -8.78 -1.89
N VAL A 21 6.80 -8.38 -3.15
CA VAL A 21 7.81 -8.45 -4.23
C VAL A 21 8.80 -7.30 -4.16
N SER A 22 8.39 -6.18 -3.57
CA SER A 22 9.20 -4.99 -3.40
C SER A 22 9.83 -4.94 -2.00
N ASN A 23 11.14 -4.70 -1.94
CA ASN A 23 11.83 -4.36 -0.69
C ASN A 23 11.58 -2.89 -0.27
N THR A 24 10.43 -2.33 -0.65
CA THR A 24 10.08 -0.90 -0.55
C THR A 24 8.70 -0.73 0.07
N LEU A 25 8.40 0.47 0.55
CA LEU A 25 7.14 0.75 1.25
C LEU A 25 5.94 0.90 0.31
N ILE A 26 6.21 1.23 -0.97
CA ILE A 26 5.28 1.14 -2.10
C ILE A 26 6.06 0.51 -3.26
N SER A 27 5.47 -0.46 -3.96
CA SER A 27 6.10 -1.07 -5.15
C SER A 27 6.15 -0.11 -6.34
N LEU A 28 5.09 0.69 -6.54
CA LEU A 28 4.91 1.65 -7.62
C LEU A 28 4.15 2.89 -7.14
N ASN A 29 4.72 4.09 -7.31
CA ASN A 29 4.03 5.36 -7.03
C ASN A 29 4.28 6.36 -8.17
N ARG A 30 3.21 6.95 -8.72
CA ARG A 30 3.29 7.97 -9.76
C ARG A 30 3.40 9.35 -9.14
N HIS A 31 4.42 10.12 -9.52
CA HIS A 31 4.51 11.54 -9.16
C HIS A 31 3.24 12.28 -9.62
N ALA A 32 2.53 12.88 -8.67
CA ALA A 32 1.44 13.80 -8.97
C ALA A 32 2.02 15.11 -9.55
N PRO A 33 1.34 15.79 -10.48
CA PRO A 33 0.04 15.46 -11.09
C PRO A 33 0.19 14.76 -12.46
N SER A 34 1.21 13.91 -12.66
CA SER A 34 1.77 13.60 -14.00
C SER A 34 0.96 12.68 -14.93
N ASP A 35 -0.12 12.04 -14.49
CA ASP A 35 -1.03 11.09 -15.19
C ASP A 35 -0.42 9.84 -15.90
N VAL A 36 0.63 10.01 -16.70
CA VAL A 36 1.34 8.99 -17.51
C VAL A 36 1.53 7.65 -16.77
N PRO A 37 1.21 6.50 -17.39
CA PRO A 37 1.46 5.19 -16.79
C PRO A 37 2.94 4.97 -16.49
N ILE A 38 3.22 4.41 -15.32
CA ILE A 38 4.56 3.97 -14.94
C ILE A 38 4.63 2.44 -14.91
N THR A 39 5.79 1.91 -15.29
CA THR A 39 6.08 0.48 -15.46
C THR A 39 7.24 0.08 -14.55
N ARG A 40 7.19 -1.12 -13.96
CA ARG A 40 8.33 -1.68 -13.22
C ARG A 40 8.39 -3.19 -13.37
N THR A 41 9.60 -3.72 -13.50
CA THR A 41 9.87 -5.15 -13.62
C THR A 41 10.63 -5.64 -12.38
N PHE A 42 10.16 -6.75 -11.82
CA PHE A 42 10.75 -7.42 -10.65
C PHE A 42 11.22 -8.82 -11.04
N ASP A 43 12.36 -9.28 -10.52
CA ASP A 43 12.73 -10.70 -10.57
C ASP A 43 12.06 -11.44 -9.41
N ILE A 44 11.08 -12.28 -9.74
CA ILE A 44 10.30 -13.04 -8.76
C ILE A 44 10.75 -14.51 -8.67
N SER A 45 11.85 -14.89 -9.33
CA SER A 45 12.32 -16.29 -9.42
C SER A 45 12.47 -16.97 -8.05
N HIS A 46 12.81 -16.21 -7.01
CA HIS A 46 13.02 -16.67 -5.64
C HIS A 46 11.72 -16.80 -4.80
N LEU A 47 10.60 -16.24 -5.28
CA LEU A 47 9.29 -16.29 -4.63
C LEU A 47 8.38 -17.40 -5.19
N LEU A 48 8.77 -18.00 -6.32
CA LEU A 48 7.97 -19.01 -7.00
C LEU A 48 8.08 -20.40 -6.36
N ARG A 49 6.94 -21.05 -6.18
CA ARG A 49 6.80 -22.46 -5.79
C ARG A 49 6.64 -23.33 -7.04
N SER A 50 6.89 -24.63 -6.92
CA SER A 50 6.89 -25.56 -8.07
C SER A 50 5.53 -26.11 -8.47
N ASP A 51 4.55 -26.01 -7.58
CA ASP A 51 3.20 -26.57 -7.69
C ASP A 51 2.18 -25.52 -8.16
N SER A 52 2.12 -24.39 -7.47
CA SER A 52 1.08 -23.37 -7.62
C SER A 52 1.63 -22.01 -7.19
N ASN A 53 1.19 -20.94 -7.86
CA ASN A 53 1.66 -19.59 -7.58
C ASN A 53 0.51 -18.60 -7.63
N THR A 54 0.43 -17.72 -6.64
CA THR A 54 -0.51 -16.61 -6.58
C THR A 54 0.23 -15.31 -6.76
N ILE A 55 -0.19 -14.51 -7.74
CA ILE A 55 0.23 -13.12 -7.92
C ILE A 55 -0.95 -12.25 -7.52
N ALA A 56 -0.72 -11.29 -6.62
CA ALA A 56 -1.77 -10.42 -6.10
C ALA A 56 -1.22 -8.99 -5.91
N LEU A 57 -2.09 -8.00 -5.91
CA LEU A 57 -1.69 -6.60 -5.71
C LEU A 57 -2.75 -5.80 -4.96
N TRP A 58 -2.29 -4.83 -4.17
CA TRP A 58 -3.09 -3.67 -3.79
C TRP A 58 -2.99 -2.62 -4.87
N TYR A 59 -4.10 -1.96 -5.20
CA TYR A 59 -4.16 -0.81 -6.08
C TYR A 59 -4.97 0.31 -5.42
N ALA A 60 -4.47 1.54 -5.52
CA ALA A 60 -5.24 2.75 -5.27
C ALA A 60 -4.99 3.73 -6.43
N PRO A 61 -6.03 4.39 -6.97
CA PRO A 61 -5.83 5.41 -8.00
C PRO A 61 -5.07 6.62 -7.43
N SER A 62 -4.21 7.24 -8.24
CA SER A 62 -3.45 8.44 -7.86
C SER A 62 -3.96 9.67 -8.61
N TYR A 63 -3.91 10.86 -8.00
CA TYR A 63 -4.41 12.11 -8.59
C TYR A 63 -3.51 12.61 -9.74
N PRO A 64 -4.04 13.17 -10.84
CA PRO A 64 -5.46 13.26 -11.21
C PRO A 64 -6.01 11.92 -11.74
N HIS A 65 -7.23 11.58 -11.36
CA HIS A 65 -7.86 10.26 -11.61
C HIS A 65 -8.64 10.22 -12.95
N ILE A 66 -8.02 10.59 -14.08
CA ILE A 66 -8.70 10.60 -15.39
C ILE A 66 -9.24 9.19 -15.73
N GLU A 67 -8.40 8.17 -15.51
CA GLU A 67 -8.76 6.76 -15.63
C GLU A 67 -8.51 6.08 -14.28
N HIS A 68 -9.59 5.68 -13.61
CA HIS A 68 -9.60 5.41 -12.17
C HIS A 68 -9.29 3.94 -11.82
N HIS A 69 -9.26 3.02 -12.78
CA HIS A 69 -8.99 1.60 -12.57
C HIS A 69 -8.16 0.98 -13.70
N GLN A 70 -6.86 1.29 -13.78
CA GLN A 70 -5.98 0.73 -14.81
C GLN A 70 -4.69 0.15 -14.24
N VAL A 71 -4.57 -1.18 -14.35
CA VAL A 71 -3.36 -1.96 -14.03
C VAL A 71 -3.18 -2.98 -15.15
N ALA A 72 -1.95 -3.13 -15.64
CA ALA A 72 -1.54 -4.22 -16.51
C ALA A 72 -0.39 -5.00 -15.85
N VAL A 73 -0.45 -6.33 -15.94
CA VAL A 73 0.55 -7.24 -15.35
C VAL A 73 1.02 -8.19 -16.44
N VAL A 74 2.34 -8.43 -16.51
CA VAL A 74 2.95 -9.44 -17.37
C VAL A 74 3.86 -10.30 -16.52
N TYR A 75 3.53 -11.59 -16.41
CA TYR A 75 4.37 -12.61 -15.80
C TYR A 75 5.06 -13.40 -16.92
N SER A 76 6.38 -13.30 -17.03
CA SER A 76 7.14 -13.89 -18.14
C SER A 76 8.44 -14.54 -17.67
N GLY A 77 9.04 -15.37 -18.51
CA GLY A 77 10.32 -16.00 -18.17
C GLY A 77 10.63 -17.22 -19.01
N LYS A 78 11.47 -18.10 -18.45
CA LYS A 78 11.80 -19.41 -19.01
C LYS A 78 11.36 -20.53 -18.08
N ASP A 79 10.71 -21.54 -18.63
CA ASP A 79 10.34 -22.76 -17.91
C ASP A 79 11.56 -23.68 -17.67
N ARG A 80 11.33 -24.82 -17.00
CA ARG A 80 12.39 -25.81 -16.72
C ARG A 80 12.99 -26.46 -17.97
N GLN A 81 12.32 -26.37 -19.12
CA GLN A 81 12.80 -26.86 -20.42
C GLN A 81 13.49 -25.75 -21.24
N GLY A 82 13.65 -24.54 -20.67
CA GLY A 82 14.26 -23.38 -21.32
C GLY A 82 13.33 -22.66 -22.30
N ARG A 83 12.05 -23.05 -22.39
CA ARG A 83 11.07 -22.44 -23.29
C ARG A 83 10.58 -21.13 -22.70
N ASN A 84 10.46 -20.10 -23.54
CA ASN A 84 9.92 -18.81 -23.12
C ASN A 84 8.40 -18.93 -22.86
N PHE A 85 7.90 -18.27 -21.83
CA PHE A 85 6.47 -18.09 -21.57
C PHE A 85 6.15 -16.63 -21.25
N ALA A 86 4.90 -16.23 -21.47
CA ALA A 86 4.34 -14.96 -21.00
C ALA A 86 2.85 -15.13 -20.72
N HIS A 87 2.42 -14.69 -19.54
CA HIS A 87 1.03 -14.57 -19.13
C HIS A 87 0.73 -13.09 -18.93
N LEU A 88 -0.29 -12.59 -19.61
CA LEU A 88 -0.72 -11.20 -19.55
C LEU A 88 -1.97 -11.08 -18.68
N SER A 89 -2.16 -9.94 -18.03
CA SER A 89 -3.39 -9.62 -17.31
C SER A 89 -4.57 -9.50 -18.25
N ASP A 90 -5.64 -10.21 -17.93
CA ASP A 90 -6.90 -10.25 -18.66
C ASP A 90 -8.09 -10.30 -17.69
N GLU A 91 -9.28 -10.60 -18.21
CA GLU A 91 -10.53 -10.63 -17.46
C GLU A 91 -10.67 -11.86 -16.53
N SER A 92 -9.69 -12.78 -16.52
CA SER A 92 -9.62 -13.88 -15.55
C SER A 92 -9.10 -13.43 -14.18
N TRP A 93 -8.49 -12.24 -14.08
CA TRP A 93 -8.09 -11.67 -12.81
C TRP A 93 -9.30 -11.40 -11.93
N LEU A 94 -9.14 -11.60 -10.63
CA LEU A 94 -10.19 -11.36 -9.65
C LEU A 94 -9.94 -10.04 -8.92
N CYS A 95 -10.99 -9.24 -8.76
CA CYS A 95 -10.99 -7.98 -8.04
C CYS A 95 -12.01 -7.99 -6.90
N ARG A 96 -11.66 -7.37 -5.76
CA ARG A 96 -12.54 -7.14 -4.62
C ARG A 96 -12.20 -5.76 -4.02
N PRO A 97 -13.19 -4.98 -3.53
CA PRO A 97 -12.90 -3.76 -2.79
C PRO A 97 -11.98 -4.03 -1.60
N ALA A 98 -10.99 -3.14 -1.43
CA ALA A 98 -10.08 -3.18 -0.30
C ALA A 98 -10.79 -2.88 1.02
N ASN A 99 -10.21 -3.31 2.14
CA ASN A 99 -10.54 -2.77 3.46
C ASN A 99 -9.84 -1.41 3.72
N ARG A 100 -9.50 -0.68 2.65
CA ARG A 100 -8.78 0.59 2.67
C ARG A 100 -9.30 1.49 1.56
N THR A 101 -9.34 2.78 1.79
CA THR A 101 -9.67 3.79 0.79
C THR A 101 -8.69 4.94 0.86
N LEU A 102 -8.26 5.45 -0.31
CA LEU A 102 -7.41 6.64 -0.44
C LEU A 102 -8.24 7.75 -1.08
N ASP A 103 -8.26 8.95 -0.48
CA ASP A 103 -8.96 10.10 -1.04
C ASP A 103 -8.08 10.91 -2.02
N PHE A 104 -8.68 11.94 -2.64
CA PHE A 104 -7.98 12.81 -3.60
C PHE A 104 -6.96 13.76 -2.96
N CYS A 105 -6.96 13.91 -1.64
CA CYS A 105 -5.98 14.66 -0.85
C CYS A 105 -4.80 13.79 -0.39
N GLY A 106 -4.88 12.47 -0.55
CA GLY A 106 -3.90 11.51 -0.04
C GLY A 106 -4.14 11.09 1.42
N SER A 107 -5.32 11.37 1.98
CA SER A 107 -5.78 10.78 3.25
C SER A 107 -6.18 9.33 3.02
N GLU A 108 -5.94 8.46 3.98
CA GLU A 108 -6.29 7.04 3.89
C GLU A 108 -7.18 6.63 5.05
N ALA A 109 -8.22 5.85 4.77
CA ALA A 109 -8.98 5.12 5.79
C ALA A 109 -8.68 3.63 5.71
N GLN A 110 -8.62 2.96 6.84
CA GLN A 110 -8.51 1.51 6.95
C GLN A 110 -9.63 0.95 7.83
N ASP A 111 -10.40 0.05 7.26
CA ASP A 111 -11.35 -0.79 7.99
C ASP A 111 -10.64 -2.04 8.54
N GLY A 112 -10.39 -2.07 9.86
CA GLY A 112 -9.95 -3.28 10.56
C GLY A 112 -11.10 -4.25 10.92
N TYR A 113 -12.33 -3.74 11.04
CA TYR A 113 -13.52 -4.54 11.38
C TYR A 113 -13.79 -5.64 10.35
N THR A 114 -13.63 -5.30 9.06
CA THR A 114 -13.85 -6.22 7.94
C THR A 114 -12.78 -7.31 7.90
N ASP A 115 -13.22 -8.57 7.92
CA ASP A 115 -12.32 -9.71 7.96
C ASP A 115 -11.51 -9.87 6.65
N SER A 116 -10.21 -9.66 6.77
CA SER A 116 -9.24 -9.78 5.67
C SER A 116 -8.77 -11.23 5.54
N ALA A 117 -9.69 -12.12 5.14
CA ALA A 117 -9.37 -13.47 4.71
C ALA A 117 -8.17 -13.47 3.72
N PRO A 118 -7.28 -14.46 3.75
CA PRO A 118 -6.02 -14.43 3.02
C PRO A 118 -6.26 -14.30 1.51
N TRP A 119 -5.97 -13.11 0.98
CA TRP A 119 -6.33 -12.67 -0.37
C TRP A 119 -5.18 -12.84 -1.38
N ASN A 120 -3.96 -12.96 -0.87
CA ASN A 120 -2.70 -13.12 -1.63
C ASN A 120 -2.07 -14.51 -1.45
N ALA A 121 -2.79 -15.45 -0.82
CA ALA A 121 -2.41 -16.85 -0.65
C ALA A 121 -2.98 -17.74 -1.76
N THR A 122 -2.44 -18.95 -1.90
CA THR A 122 -2.89 -19.96 -2.88
C THR A 122 -4.37 -20.34 -2.70
N SER A 123 -4.82 -20.51 -1.45
CA SER A 123 -6.21 -20.85 -1.12
C SER A 123 -7.02 -19.60 -0.78
N VAL A 124 -7.33 -18.78 -1.79
CA VAL A 124 -8.17 -17.58 -1.62
C VAL A 124 -9.66 -17.92 -1.70
N HIS A 125 -10.46 -17.36 -0.78
CA HIS A 125 -11.92 -17.47 -0.83
C HIS A 125 -12.51 -16.54 -1.89
N ILE A 126 -12.76 -17.06 -3.09
CA ILE A 126 -13.19 -16.29 -4.28
C ILE A 126 -14.64 -15.79 -4.26
N ALA A 127 -15.48 -16.22 -3.31
CA ALA A 127 -16.94 -16.00 -3.36
C ALA A 127 -17.40 -14.53 -3.36
N LEU A 128 -16.58 -13.60 -2.86
CA LEU A 128 -16.86 -12.15 -2.86
C LEU A 128 -16.06 -11.36 -3.90
N TRP A 129 -15.39 -12.05 -4.81
CA TRP A 129 -14.58 -11.45 -5.86
C TRP A 129 -15.34 -11.40 -7.18
N GLN A 130 -15.00 -10.42 -8.01
CA GLN A 130 -15.60 -10.19 -9.33
C GLN A 130 -14.50 -10.28 -10.38
N GLY A 131 -14.83 -10.75 -11.59
CA GLY A 131 -13.89 -10.73 -12.71
C GLY A 131 -13.46 -9.29 -13.05
N ALA A 132 -12.18 -9.12 -13.34
CA ALA A 132 -11.63 -7.87 -13.84
C ALA A 132 -12.30 -7.51 -15.17
N LYS A 133 -12.46 -6.21 -15.42
CA LYS A 133 -12.98 -5.70 -16.70
C LYS A 133 -11.83 -5.20 -17.53
N LYS A 134 -11.79 -5.53 -18.82
CA LYS A 134 -10.80 -4.97 -19.73
C LYS A 134 -10.91 -3.44 -19.78
N GLY A 135 -9.87 -2.76 -19.30
CA GLY A 135 -9.77 -1.31 -19.37
C GLY A 135 -9.77 -0.81 -20.82
N ARG A 136 -10.28 0.41 -21.04
CA ARG A 136 -10.10 1.09 -22.32
C ARG A 136 -8.62 1.42 -22.46
N GLY A 137 -7.96 0.85 -23.46
CA GLY A 137 -6.53 1.06 -23.66
C GLY A 137 -6.20 2.53 -23.89
N HIS A 138 -5.08 3.01 -23.35
CA HIS A 138 -4.54 4.35 -23.60
C HIS A 138 -4.17 4.62 -25.08
N THR A 139 -4.51 3.71 -26.00
CA THR A 139 -4.34 3.81 -27.46
C THR A 139 -5.00 5.04 -28.08
N GLU A 140 -6.05 5.59 -27.48
CA GLU A 140 -6.69 6.83 -27.96
C GLU A 140 -5.86 8.11 -27.66
N TYR A 141 -4.86 8.04 -26.76
CA TYR A 141 -4.05 9.21 -26.33
C TYR A 141 -2.53 9.03 -26.46
N GLY A 142 -2.03 7.89 -26.97
CA GLY A 142 -0.63 7.71 -27.36
C GLY A 142 0.42 7.81 -26.25
N LYS A 143 0.02 7.72 -24.97
CA LYS A 143 0.95 7.85 -23.83
C LYS A 143 1.74 6.55 -23.64
N ILE A 144 3.02 6.59 -24.01
CA ILE A 144 3.98 5.50 -23.79
C ILE A 144 4.24 5.37 -22.28
N PRO A 145 4.10 4.18 -21.67
CA PRO A 145 4.49 3.95 -20.29
C PRO A 145 5.96 4.27 -20.05
N ARG A 146 6.27 4.90 -18.92
CA ARG A 146 7.65 5.20 -18.51
C ARG A 146 8.12 4.19 -17.49
N ASP A 147 9.38 3.82 -17.50
CA ASP A 147 9.95 3.11 -16.35
C ASP A 147 9.78 3.96 -15.08
N ALA A 148 9.36 3.31 -14.00
CA ALA A 148 9.25 3.96 -12.70
C ALA A 148 10.63 4.53 -12.31
N PRO A 149 10.69 5.78 -11.80
CA PRO A 149 11.96 6.37 -11.43
C PRO A 149 12.70 5.49 -10.43
N ALA A 150 14.04 5.47 -10.52
CA ALA A 150 14.92 4.65 -9.67
C ALA A 150 14.86 5.03 -8.16
N GLY A 151 14.06 6.05 -7.81
CA GLY A 151 13.80 6.47 -6.45
C GLY A 151 12.83 5.53 -5.73
N GLN A 152 13.33 4.85 -4.70
CA GLN A 152 12.58 3.92 -3.87
C GLN A 152 12.26 4.53 -2.51
N GLU A 153 10.99 4.54 -2.08
CA GLU A 153 10.65 4.85 -0.68
C GLU A 153 11.19 3.75 0.25
N ARG A 154 12.21 4.09 1.03
CA ARG A 154 12.82 3.24 2.06
C ARG A 154 12.65 3.88 3.45
N ALA A 155 12.36 3.05 4.44
CA ALA A 155 12.36 3.46 5.84
C ALA A 155 13.79 3.77 6.29
N ILE A 156 14.03 4.97 6.81
CA ILE A 156 15.36 5.42 7.28
C ILE A 156 15.46 5.47 8.80
N ARG A 157 14.34 5.68 9.50
CA ARG A 157 14.31 5.85 10.95
C ARG A 157 12.93 5.53 11.52
N ILE A 158 12.90 5.03 12.76
CA ILE A 158 11.68 4.94 13.54
C ILE A 158 11.81 5.91 14.73
N ARG A 159 10.76 6.70 14.99
CA ARG A 159 10.70 7.68 16.09
C ARG A 159 9.43 7.49 16.91
N THR A 160 9.55 7.51 18.23
CA THR A 160 8.43 7.68 19.16
C THR A 160 8.19 9.19 19.44
N PRO A 161 6.99 9.58 19.91
CA PRO A 161 6.74 10.92 20.42
C PRO A 161 7.70 11.27 21.56
N LYS A 162 8.14 12.53 21.63
CA LYS A 162 8.90 13.09 22.77
C LYS A 162 7.98 13.38 23.95
N TYR A 163 6.80 13.91 23.66
CA TYR A 163 5.72 14.19 24.62
C TYR A 163 4.38 14.27 23.89
N PHE A 164 3.30 14.44 24.65
CA PHE A 164 1.97 14.69 24.12
C PHE A 164 1.25 15.76 24.94
N ASP A 165 0.40 16.54 24.28
CA ASP A 165 -0.46 17.56 24.89
C ASP A 165 -1.92 17.07 24.78
N LEU A 166 -2.68 17.10 25.89
CA LEU A 166 -4.12 16.82 25.88
C LEU A 166 -4.89 18.10 25.55
N VAL A 167 -5.82 18.03 24.59
CA VAL A 167 -6.61 19.17 24.10
C VAL A 167 -8.07 18.72 23.96
N GLY A 168 -8.85 18.89 25.02
CA GLY A 168 -10.18 18.30 25.14
C GLY A 168 -10.09 16.77 25.07
N ASP A 169 -10.94 16.17 24.23
CA ASP A 169 -10.95 14.71 23.99
C ASP A 169 -9.91 14.26 22.94
N SER A 170 -9.00 15.16 22.53
CA SER A 170 -7.97 14.93 21.51
C SER A 170 -6.54 15.05 22.08
N ILE A 171 -5.57 14.51 21.35
CA ILE A 171 -4.17 14.40 21.78
C ILE A 171 -3.26 14.90 20.66
N TYR A 172 -2.39 15.88 20.94
CA TYR A 172 -1.27 16.19 20.05
C TYR A 172 -0.03 15.42 20.49
N TYR A 173 0.50 14.54 19.63
CA TYR A 173 1.81 13.93 19.84
C TYR A 173 2.89 14.75 19.13
N GLU A 174 3.92 15.20 19.86
CA GLU A 174 5.06 15.95 19.32
C GLU A 174 6.27 15.03 19.17
N PHE A 175 6.88 15.03 17.99
CA PHE A 175 8.07 14.22 17.70
C PHE A 175 9.36 15.05 17.75
N GLY A 176 9.26 16.39 17.70
CA GLY A 176 10.39 17.33 17.76
C GLY A 176 10.74 17.88 16.38
N GLU A 177 11.74 17.29 15.73
CA GLU A 177 12.11 17.70 14.36
C GLU A 177 11.02 17.30 13.36
N PRO A 178 10.78 18.10 12.31
CA PRO A 178 9.92 17.70 11.20
C PRO A 178 10.34 16.36 10.59
N PHE A 179 9.38 15.63 10.04
CA PHE A 179 9.57 14.34 9.38
C PHE A 179 8.75 14.27 8.08
N TYR A 180 9.15 13.37 7.20
CA TYR A 180 8.32 12.85 6.10
C TYR A 180 8.25 11.33 6.25
N GLY A 181 7.04 10.76 6.22
CA GLY A 181 6.86 9.34 6.50
C GLY A 181 5.43 8.95 6.78
N PHE A 182 5.23 7.89 7.56
CA PHE A 182 3.91 7.43 7.98
C PHE A 182 3.93 6.93 9.43
N LEU A 183 2.76 6.89 10.07
CA LEU A 183 2.64 6.43 11.45
C LEU A 183 2.29 4.95 11.57
N ARG A 184 2.69 4.36 12.68
CA ARG A 184 2.26 3.02 13.13
C ARG A 184 1.79 3.12 14.57
N ALA A 185 0.55 2.70 14.83
CA ALA A 185 -0.01 2.59 16.17
C ALA A 185 -0.23 1.11 16.53
N THR A 186 0.08 0.76 17.78
CA THR A 186 -0.36 -0.48 18.43
C THR A 186 -1.46 -0.13 19.42
N LEU A 187 -2.61 -0.78 19.27
CA LEU A 187 -3.84 -0.49 20.01
C LEU A 187 -4.26 -1.67 20.89
N ARG A 188 -4.83 -1.35 22.06
CA ARG A 188 -5.48 -2.31 22.97
C ARG A 188 -6.77 -1.71 23.50
N ASP A 189 -7.68 -2.59 23.93
CA ASP A 189 -8.95 -2.24 24.57
C ASP A 189 -9.86 -1.33 23.72
N CYS A 190 -9.61 -1.30 22.40
CA CYS A 190 -10.49 -0.71 21.41
C CYS A 190 -11.72 -1.60 21.22
N LYS A 191 -12.88 -0.97 20.99
CA LYS A 191 -14.10 -1.68 20.64
C LYS A 191 -14.10 -2.00 19.16
N LYS A 192 -14.66 -3.15 18.81
CA LYS A 192 -14.90 -3.50 17.41
C LYS A 192 -15.85 -2.48 16.78
N GLY A 193 -15.39 -1.77 15.74
CA GLY A 193 -16.11 -0.69 15.06
C GLY A 193 -15.84 0.72 15.59
N GLU A 194 -14.95 0.89 16.57
CA GLU A 194 -14.51 2.20 17.07
C GLU A 194 -13.60 2.91 16.07
N VAL A 195 -13.78 4.23 15.90
CA VAL A 195 -13.02 5.03 14.92
C VAL A 195 -11.96 5.86 15.63
N ILE A 196 -10.71 5.75 15.17
CA ILE A 196 -9.58 6.58 15.61
C ILE A 196 -8.92 7.23 14.40
N HIS A 197 -8.80 8.55 14.43
CA HIS A 197 -8.11 9.36 13.43
C HIS A 197 -6.72 9.73 13.95
N PHE A 198 -5.70 9.51 13.11
CA PHE A 198 -4.32 9.92 13.31
C PHE A 198 -3.97 10.91 12.19
N GLY A 199 -4.22 12.20 12.38
CA GLY A 199 -4.13 13.22 11.33
C GLY A 199 -5.04 12.90 10.14
N ASN A 200 -4.47 12.62 8.96
CA ASN A 200 -5.18 12.22 7.75
C ASN A 200 -5.21 10.69 7.52
N PHE A 201 -4.99 9.88 8.57
CA PHE A 201 -5.24 8.44 8.55
C PHE A 201 -6.39 8.08 9.50
N GLU A 202 -7.45 7.49 8.97
CA GLU A 202 -8.58 6.96 9.75
C GLU A 202 -8.43 5.43 9.92
N TYR A 203 -8.69 4.93 11.12
CA TYR A 203 -8.68 3.49 11.42
C TYR A 203 -9.95 3.09 12.16
N ILE A 204 -10.65 2.09 11.62
CA ILE A 204 -11.80 1.44 12.29
C ILE A 204 -11.29 0.18 12.99
N CYS A 205 -11.39 0.15 14.31
CA CYS A 205 -10.85 -0.91 15.16
C CYS A 205 -11.57 -2.24 15.00
N ASN A 206 -10.82 -3.32 15.13
CA ASN A 206 -11.28 -4.69 14.90
C ASN A 206 -11.69 -5.43 16.19
N GLY A 207 -11.32 -4.89 17.35
CA GLY A 207 -11.63 -5.38 18.69
C GLY A 207 -10.68 -6.46 19.23
N LYS A 208 -9.54 -6.71 18.58
CA LYS A 208 -8.54 -7.68 19.04
C LYS A 208 -7.50 -7.01 19.94
N THR A 209 -6.80 -7.79 20.74
CA THR A 209 -5.61 -7.31 21.47
C THR A 209 -4.46 -7.06 20.49
N ASP A 210 -3.68 -6.00 20.72
CA ASP A 210 -2.48 -5.63 19.94
C ASP A 210 -2.75 -5.32 18.46
N GLU A 211 -3.88 -4.66 18.15
CA GLU A 211 -4.19 -4.23 16.78
C GLU A 211 -3.10 -3.31 16.23
N GLN A 212 -2.80 -3.45 14.93
CA GLN A 212 -1.82 -2.61 14.24
C GLN A 212 -2.54 -1.71 13.23
N ALA A 213 -2.46 -0.40 13.47
CA ALA A 213 -3.03 0.62 12.59
C ALA A 213 -1.90 1.40 11.91
N PHE A 214 -1.88 1.38 10.57
CA PHE A 214 -0.92 2.13 9.74
C PHE A 214 -1.47 2.29 8.32
N PRO A 215 -1.24 3.44 7.65
CA PRO A 215 -1.61 3.63 6.26
C PRO A 215 -0.67 2.83 5.33
N LYS A 216 -1.14 2.54 4.12
CA LYS A 216 -0.38 1.92 3.05
C LYS A 216 0.23 2.96 2.12
N PHE A 217 -0.58 3.91 1.66
CA PHE A 217 -0.26 4.90 0.62
C PHE A 217 -0.27 6.34 1.13
N ALA A 218 -1.00 6.67 2.21
CA ALA A 218 -0.92 8.02 2.80
C ALA A 218 0.47 8.30 3.39
N ARG A 219 0.94 9.55 3.27
CA ARG A 219 2.15 10.06 3.93
C ARG A 219 1.83 11.35 4.69
N PHE A 220 2.66 11.59 5.69
CA PHE A 220 2.58 12.69 6.62
C PHE A 220 3.83 13.55 6.49
N PHE A 221 3.64 14.87 6.46
CA PHE A 221 4.70 15.85 6.64
C PHE A 221 4.33 16.78 7.79
N GLY A 222 5.24 16.93 8.75
CA GLY A 222 5.01 17.79 9.92
C GLY A 222 5.93 17.43 11.08
N LYS A 223 5.61 17.93 12.28
CA LYS A 223 6.30 17.59 13.54
C LYS A 223 5.36 17.02 14.62
N ARG A 224 4.07 17.38 14.55
CA ARG A 224 3.00 16.93 15.44
C ARG A 224 1.95 16.16 14.67
N ILE A 225 1.35 15.15 15.31
CA ILE A 225 0.14 14.47 14.84
C ILE A 225 -0.97 14.73 15.85
N LEU A 226 -2.13 15.18 15.38
CA LEU A 226 -3.37 15.20 16.15
C LEU A 226 -4.00 13.81 16.09
N VAL A 227 -4.30 13.23 17.24
CA VAL A 227 -5.02 11.96 17.38
C VAL A 227 -6.31 12.20 18.15
N TYR A 228 -7.41 11.71 17.62
CA TYR A 228 -8.76 11.83 18.18
C TYR A 228 -9.60 10.65 17.69
N GLY A 229 -10.81 10.48 18.20
CA GLY A 229 -11.69 9.41 17.76
C GLY A 229 -13.15 9.67 18.12
N ASP A 230 -13.97 8.64 18.02
CA ASP A 230 -15.37 8.69 18.44
C ASP A 230 -15.53 8.70 19.98
N LYS A 231 -16.78 8.70 20.46
CA LYS A 231 -17.13 8.73 21.90
C LYS A 231 -16.55 7.58 22.76
N TRP A 232 -15.98 6.55 22.16
CA TRP A 232 -15.32 5.45 22.86
C TRP A 232 -13.81 5.64 23.02
N PHE A 233 -13.23 6.55 22.22
CA PHE A 233 -11.80 6.82 22.18
C PHE A 233 -11.24 7.19 23.54
N LYS A 234 -10.10 6.56 23.87
CA LYS A 234 -9.33 6.83 25.08
C LYS A 234 -7.86 6.82 24.75
N ARG A 235 -7.14 7.79 25.31
CA ARG A 235 -5.68 7.90 25.21
C ARG A 235 -4.96 6.60 25.60
N GLU A 236 -5.50 5.87 26.57
CA GLU A 236 -4.91 4.65 27.13
C GLU A 236 -4.92 3.47 26.14
N GLN A 237 -5.76 3.51 25.10
CA GLN A 237 -5.79 2.47 24.07
C GLN A 237 -4.51 2.48 23.21
N ILE A 238 -3.87 3.64 23.06
CA ILE A 238 -2.65 3.82 22.27
C ILE A 238 -1.43 3.36 23.10
N GLN A 239 -1.10 2.07 22.99
CA GLN A 239 0.03 1.46 23.69
C GLN A 239 1.37 1.92 23.14
N ARG A 240 1.45 2.09 21.81
CA ARG A 240 2.63 2.52 21.09
C ARG A 240 2.19 3.35 19.90
N LEU A 241 2.80 4.51 19.72
CA LEU A 241 2.68 5.32 18.52
C LEU A 241 4.09 5.61 18.02
N GLU A 242 4.31 5.42 16.74
CA GLU A 242 5.60 5.62 16.08
C GLU A 242 5.40 6.30 14.73
N ILE A 243 6.45 6.95 14.26
CA ILE A 243 6.62 7.33 12.87
C ILE A 243 7.73 6.49 12.27
N VAL A 244 7.47 5.96 11.09
CA VAL A 244 8.47 5.43 10.16
C VAL A 244 8.80 6.57 9.20
N GLU A 245 9.98 7.18 9.38
CA GLU A 245 10.49 8.18 8.46
C GLU A 245 10.95 7.51 7.17
N VAL A 246 10.65 8.13 6.03
CA VAL A 246 10.97 7.59 4.71
C VAL A 246 11.80 8.59 3.92
N THR A 247 12.71 8.09 3.09
CA THR A 247 13.33 8.87 2.04
C THR A 247 13.18 8.17 0.70
N ILE A 248 13.34 8.92 -0.38
CA ILE A 248 13.42 8.39 -1.74
C ILE A 248 14.91 8.16 -2.02
N VAL A 249 15.36 6.91 -1.96
CA VAL A 249 16.74 6.53 -2.32
C VAL A 249 16.80 6.22 -3.80
N ASN A 250 17.64 6.93 -4.55
CA ASN A 250 17.90 6.58 -5.94
C ASN A 250 18.87 5.39 -6.01
N ASP A 251 18.54 4.36 -6.79
CA ASP A 251 19.40 3.17 -6.93
C ASP A 251 20.82 3.48 -7.49
N SER A 252 21.06 4.70 -7.99
CA SER A 252 22.39 5.22 -8.37
C SER A 252 23.35 5.48 -7.19
N GLU A 253 22.85 5.62 -5.96
CA GLU A 253 23.68 5.94 -4.77
C GLU A 253 24.15 4.69 -4.00
N THR A 254 23.77 3.48 -4.43
CA THR A 254 24.09 2.23 -3.71
C THR A 254 25.35 1.52 -4.21
N ASN A 255 26.19 2.20 -5.01
CA ASN A 255 27.46 1.68 -5.56
C ASN A 255 28.68 2.40 -4.94
N TYR A 256 28.87 2.23 -3.63
CA TYR A 256 30.11 2.56 -2.91
C TYR A 256 30.37 1.53 -1.80
#